data_AF-A0A5K0X8V5-F1
#
_entry.id   AF-A0A5K0X8V5-F1
#
_cell.length_a   1.000
_cell.length_b   1.000
_cell.length_c   1.000
_cell.angle_alpha   90.00
_cell.angle_beta   90.00
_cell.angle_gamma   90.00
#
_symmetry.space_group_name_H-M   'P 1'
#
loop_
_entity.id
_entity.type
_entity.pdbx_description
1 polymer ?
#
loop_
_entity_poly.entity_id
_entity_poly.type
_entity_poly.pdbx_seq_one_letter_code
_entity_poly.pdbx_strand_id
1 'polypeptide(L)' 'VVANFSASWCGPCRVMAPYYSELSEMYPSLVFLVIDVDEMN' A
#
# COMPACT_ATOMS: atom_id res chain seq x y z
N VAL A 1 1.46 -8.05 9.77
CA VAL A 1 1.05 -7.82 8.36
C VAL A 1 0.33 -6.50 8.31
N VAL A 2 0.68 -5.64 7.36
CA VAL A 2 0.00 -4.37 7.05
C VAL A 2 -0.46 -4.47 5.60
N ALA A 3 -1.69 -4.07 5.31
CA ALA A 3 -2.27 -4.13 3.97
C ALA A 3 -2.77 -2.76 3.54
N ASN A 4 -2.31 -2.30 2.39
CA ASN A 4 -2.78 -1.08 1.73
C ASN A 4 -3.71 -1.47 0.58
N PHE A 5 -5.00 -1.22 0.75
CA PHE A 5 -6.00 -1.37 -0.30
C PHE A 5 -6.00 -0.09 -1.15
N SER A 6 -5.52 -0.22 -2.38
CA SER A 6 -5.25 0.91 -3.27
C SER A 6 -5.96 0.71 -4.60
N ALA A 7 -6.05 1.78 -5.38
CA ALA A 7 -6.57 1.76 -6.74
C ALA A 7 -5.84 2.77 -7.61
N SER A 8 -5.76 2.51 -8.92
CA SER A 8 -5.13 3.42 -9.87
C SER A 8 -5.82 4.80 -9.94
N TRP A 9 -7.13 4.85 -9.72
CA TRP A 9 -7.97 6.06 -9.73
C TRP A 9 -7.99 6.79 -8.37
N CYS A 10 -7.47 6.18 -7.30
CA CYS A 10 -7.48 6.78 -5.97
C CYS A 10 -6.36 7.83 -5.81
N GLY A 11 -6.73 9.11 -5.94
CA GLY A 11 -5.81 10.24 -5.74
C GLY A 11 -5.07 10.22 -4.39
N PRO A 12 -5.76 10.09 -3.24
CA PRO A 12 -5.11 9.99 -1.92
C PRO A 12 -4.17 8.80 -1.78
N CYS A 13 -4.50 7.66 -2.41
CA CYS A 13 -3.67 6.46 -2.35
C CYS A 13 -2.30 6.69 -3.00
N ARG A 14 -2.24 7.44 -4.12
CA ARG A 14 -0.97 7.83 -4.76
C ARG A 14 -0.12 8.73 -3.86
N VAL A 15 -0.74 9.62 -3.08
CA VAL A 15 -0.02 10.47 -2.12
C VAL A 15 0.54 9.65 -0.95
N MET A 16 -0.19 8.62 -0.50
CA MET A 16 0.23 7.73 0.59
C MET A 16 1.30 6.70 0.20
N ALA A 17 1.37 6.33 -1.09
CA ALA A 17 2.28 5.29 -1.59
C ALA A 17 3.76 5.44 -1.16
N PRO A 18 4.43 6.61 -1.29
CA PRO A 18 5.82 6.74 -0.87
C PRO A 18 6.02 6.52 0.64
N TYR A 19 5.12 7.04 1.48
CA TYR A 19 5.18 6.84 2.93
C TYR A 19 4.96 5.38 3.33
N TYR A 20 4.07 4.68 2.63
CA TYR A 20 3.86 3.25 2.84
C TYR A 20 5.11 2.43 2.50
N SER A 21 5.82 2.79 1.42
CA SER A 21 7.11 2.19 1.05
C SER A 21 8.17 2.43 2.12
N GLU A 22 8.31 3.67 2.60
CA GLU A 22 9.27 4.03 3.66
C GLU A 22 9.00 3.26 4.96
N LEU A 23 7.73 3.11 5.36
CA LEU A 23 7.35 2.30 6.51
C LEU A 23 7.74 0.83 6.33
N SER A 24 7.67 0.29 5.12
CA SER A 24 8.07 -1.10 4.86
C SER A 24 9.57 -1.33 5.04
N GLU A 25 10.38 -0.32 4.74
CA GLU A 25 11.83 -0.36 4.93
C GLU A 25 12.22 -0.20 6.41
N MET A 26 11.50 0.66 7.15
CA MET A 26 11.75 0.88 8.58
C MET A 26 11.35 -0.31 9.47
N TYR A 27 10.39 -1.13 9.02
CA TYR A 27 9.86 -2.25 9.81
C TYR A 27 9.98 -3.59 9.07
N PRO A 28 11.20 -4.11 8.84
CA PRO A 28 11.44 -5.32 8.05
C PRO A 28 10.90 -6.61 8.70
N SER A 29 10.56 -6.57 10.00
CA SER A 29 9.90 -7.69 10.68
C SER A 29 8.40 -7.79 10.37
N LEU A 30 7.82 -6.78 9.73
CA LEU A 30 6.42 -6.76 9.30
C LEU A 30 6.34 -7.05 7.79
N VAL A 31 5.30 -7.78 7.39
CA VAL A 31 4.96 -7.96 5.98
C VAL A 31 4.04 -6.84 5.54
N PHE A 32 4.41 -6.12 4.47
CA PHE A 32 3.61 -5.06 3.84
C PHE A 32 3.04 -5.56 2.51
N LEU A 33 1.73 -5.42 2.33
CA LEU A 33 1.01 -5.81 1.12
C LEU A 33 0.38 -4.59 0.48
N VAL A 34 0.34 -4.56 -0.86
CA VAL A 34 -0.49 -3.64 -1.64
C VAL A 34 -1.49 -4.50 -2.39
N ILE A 35 -2.77 -4.19 -2.22
CA ILE A 35 -3.88 -4.91 -2.83
C ILE A 35 -4.58 -3.93 -3.76
N ASP A 36 -4.58 -4.24 -5.06
CA ASP A 36 -5.37 -3.48 -6.02
C ASP A 36 -6.84 -3.93 -5.93
N VAL A 37 -7.72 -3.01 -5.55
CA VAL A 37 -9.15 -3.30 -5.40
C VAL A 37 -9.83 -3.53 -6.75
N ASP A 38 -9.24 -3.05 -7.85
CA ASP A 38 -9.77 -3.25 -9.20
C ASP A 38 -9.59 -4.72 -9.67
N GLU A 39 -8.65 -5.46 -9.07
CA GLU A 39 -8.41 -6.90 -9.34
C GLU A 39 -9.31 -7.85 -8.54
N MET A 40 -10.19 -7.33 -7.67
CA MET A 40 -11.05 -8.13 -6.78
C MET A 40 -12.44 -8.45 -7.36
N ASN A 41 -12.62 -8.26 -8.66
CA ASN A 41 -13.86 -8.49 -9.42
C ASN A 41 -13.67 -9.59 -10.48
#